data_AF-A0A524G0D1-F1
#
_entry.id   AF-A0A524G0D1-F1
#
_cell.length_a   1.000
_cell.length_b   1.000
_cell.length_c   1.000
_cell.angle_alpha   90.00
_cell.angle_beta   90.00
_cell.angle_gamma   90.00
#
_symmetry.space_group_name_H-M   'P 1'
#
loop_
_entity.id
_entity.type
_entity.pdbx_description
1 polymer ?
#
loop_
_entity_poly.entity_id
_entity_poly.type
_entity_poly.pdbx_seq_one_letter_code
_entity_poly.pdbx_strand_id
1 'polypeptide(L)'
;MTSKEFQHTQVELQHHLLLNYVPIGCNYEDALAEILKALRLGVVLDKRTSKSRTSWLAGEIENQSILIVLDTSKRDEFDYASLDIWCDVEELIEEILTAVRNSRLGDVNKSCGDLDISWAIDYTDASNSRLVISLSATSEEIRKNVAEIVFTVDYQGVMSETLKTVFPAKEEQVSFAIELDGIKSEWSGNLEEPFITLYIGDSEWKSPELFHRKQLTWRTALIQQIESKLAKGTRFTDFSEVSEVMNLDTNPSNEKARSLFLAFCLAHQVEGCKSQRVSDYCRRCVVLSGLVICFNPPRGLSGYLEMVCGPSAPLELERLGTERTWRDHLTGLVTSAHDFQPTPVEIRGKKKSRGPGRPPTQLLPTIPPVNLFRDFINSPEKIVCRYCKFSNEVSR
;
A
#
# COMPACT_ATOMS: atom_id res chain seq x y z
N MET A 1 -11.39 49.98 11.02
CA MET A 1 -9.97 50.23 11.28
C MET A 1 -9.31 50.76 10.02
N THR A 2 -8.51 51.83 10.11
CA THR A 2 -7.67 52.36 9.02
C THR A 2 -6.29 51.70 9.00
N SER A 3 -5.52 51.85 7.92
CA SER A 3 -4.15 51.29 7.85
C SER A 3 -3.20 51.85 8.92
N LYS A 4 -3.38 53.12 9.33
CA LYS A 4 -2.61 53.74 10.41
C LYS A 4 -2.99 53.17 11.77
N GLU A 5 -4.28 52.96 12.02
CA GLU A 5 -4.76 52.30 13.24
C GLU A 5 -4.23 50.87 13.33
N PHE A 6 -4.27 50.11 12.23
CA PHE A 6 -3.70 48.76 12.18
C PHE A 6 -2.23 48.75 12.59
N GLN A 7 -1.40 49.62 11.98
CA GLN A 7 0.02 49.71 12.31
C GLN A 7 0.28 50.12 13.75
N HIS A 8 -0.58 50.96 14.33
CA HIS A 8 -0.47 51.36 15.72
C HIS A 8 -0.77 50.19 16.66
N THR A 9 -1.90 49.52 16.47
CA THR A 9 -2.31 48.35 17.27
C THR A 9 -1.34 47.18 17.11
N GLN A 10 -0.74 47.01 15.93
CA GLN A 10 0.26 45.97 15.68
C GLN A 10 1.50 46.07 16.59
N VAL A 11 1.85 47.27 17.06
CA VAL A 11 2.97 47.49 18.00
C VAL A 11 2.61 47.12 19.44
N GLU A 12 1.31 47.03 19.74
CA GLU A 12 0.79 46.79 21.09
C GLU A 12 0.52 45.31 21.38
N LEU A 13 0.35 44.49 20.33
CA LEU A 13 0.00 43.07 20.41
C LEU A 13 1.22 42.16 20.19
N GLN A 14 1.21 40.96 20.78
CA GLN A 14 2.24 39.94 20.51
C GLN A 14 2.12 39.37 19.09
N HIS A 15 3.26 39.05 18.47
CA HIS A 15 3.35 38.52 17.10
C HIS A 15 3.55 37.01 17.08
N HIS A 16 2.77 36.32 16.24
CA HIS A 16 2.85 34.88 16.00
C HIS A 16 2.88 34.60 14.50
N LEU A 17 3.86 33.81 14.05
CA LEU A 17 3.92 33.28 12.69
C LEU A 17 3.24 31.91 12.67
N LEU A 18 2.03 31.82 12.12
CA LEU A 18 1.28 30.55 12.05
C LEU A 18 1.69 29.72 10.85
N LEU A 19 1.77 30.34 9.68
CA LEU A 19 2.14 29.70 8.42
C LEU A 19 3.31 30.46 7.82
N ASN A 20 4.33 29.75 7.34
CA ASN A 20 5.52 30.36 6.74
C ASN A 20 5.76 29.83 5.33
N TYR A 21 5.20 30.51 4.33
CA TYR A 21 5.35 30.17 2.91
C TYR A 21 5.14 28.67 2.63
N VAL A 22 4.02 28.13 3.11
CA VAL A 22 3.62 26.72 2.97
C VAL A 22 2.60 26.56 1.85
N PRO A 23 2.53 25.39 1.19
CA PRO A 23 1.54 25.15 0.14
C PRO A 23 0.11 25.17 0.71
N ILE A 24 -0.82 25.79 -0.02
CA ILE A 24 -2.25 25.84 0.31
C ILE A 24 -3.10 25.15 -0.75
N GLY A 25 -4.27 24.67 -0.34
CA GLY A 25 -5.17 23.88 -1.16
C GLY A 25 -6.08 24.66 -2.13
N CYS A 26 -6.06 25.99 -2.05
CA CYS A 26 -6.88 26.87 -2.89
C CYS A 26 -6.05 28.02 -3.46
N ASN A 27 -6.60 28.70 -4.47
CA ASN A 27 -5.95 29.87 -5.03
C ASN A 27 -6.01 31.08 -4.06
N TYR A 28 -5.21 32.11 -4.31
CA TYR A 28 -5.17 33.30 -3.45
C TYR A 28 -6.46 34.14 -3.44
N GLU A 29 -7.35 34.00 -4.42
CA GLU A 29 -8.64 34.68 -4.41
C GLU A 29 -9.57 34.03 -3.38
N ASP A 30 -9.60 32.69 -3.38
CA ASP A 30 -10.32 31.86 -2.44
C ASP A 30 -9.71 31.94 -1.04
N ALA A 31 -8.38 32.01 -0.91
CA ALA A 31 -7.69 31.99 0.38
C ALA A 31 -8.14 33.13 1.32
N LEU A 32 -8.23 34.35 0.79
CA LEU A 32 -8.75 35.49 1.55
C LEU A 32 -10.20 35.26 1.95
N ALA A 33 -11.04 34.80 1.03
CA ALA A 33 -12.46 34.57 1.29
C ALA A 33 -12.68 33.51 2.39
N GLU A 34 -11.89 32.44 2.38
CA GLU A 34 -11.94 31.38 3.38
C GLU A 34 -11.48 31.86 4.76
N ILE A 35 -10.40 32.65 4.86
CA ILE A 35 -9.99 33.26 6.15
C ILE A 35 -11.06 34.22 6.67
N LEU A 36 -11.58 35.09 5.83
CA LEU A 36 -12.65 36.02 6.22
C LEU A 36 -13.90 35.27 6.69
N LYS A 37 -14.24 34.17 6.03
CA LYS A 37 -15.39 33.33 6.40
C LYS A 37 -15.15 32.56 7.71
N ALA A 38 -13.97 31.98 7.89
CA ALA A 38 -13.62 31.18 9.05
C ALA A 38 -13.51 32.03 10.31
N LEU A 39 -12.85 33.19 10.21
CA LEU A 39 -12.49 34.04 11.35
C LEU A 39 -13.37 35.29 11.50
N ARG A 40 -14.28 35.55 10.53
CA ARG A 40 -15.21 36.70 10.53
C ARG A 40 -14.52 38.07 10.65
N LEU A 41 -13.37 38.21 10.00
CA LEU A 41 -12.57 39.43 10.02
C LEU A 41 -13.02 40.43 8.94
N GLY A 42 -12.57 41.68 9.06
CA GLY A 42 -12.72 42.71 8.03
C GLY A 42 -11.40 43.00 7.31
N VAL A 43 -11.48 43.35 6.02
CA VAL A 43 -10.30 43.77 5.24
C VAL A 43 -9.98 45.23 5.52
N VAL A 44 -8.77 45.50 6.01
CA VAL A 44 -8.26 46.87 6.22
C VAL A 44 -7.59 47.39 4.96
N LEU A 45 -6.75 46.57 4.34
CA LEU A 45 -6.03 46.92 3.13
C LEU A 45 -5.67 45.65 2.36
N ASP A 46 -5.77 45.70 1.04
CA ASP A 46 -5.50 44.57 0.16
C ASP A 46 -4.65 45.04 -1.02
N LYS A 47 -3.50 44.42 -1.22
CA LYS A 47 -2.56 44.73 -2.30
C LYS A 47 -2.32 43.50 -3.14
N ARG A 48 -2.59 43.61 -4.44
CA ARG A 48 -2.47 42.51 -5.40
C ARG A 48 -1.49 42.84 -6.52
N THR A 49 -0.68 41.85 -6.89
CA THR A 49 0.12 41.81 -8.12
C THR A 49 -0.31 40.62 -8.98
N SER A 50 0.37 40.40 -10.11
CA SER A 50 0.13 39.21 -10.95
C SER A 50 0.63 37.91 -10.31
N LYS A 51 1.51 37.97 -9.30
CA LYS A 51 2.15 36.80 -8.70
C LYS A 51 1.97 36.69 -7.18
N SER A 52 1.44 37.71 -6.53
CA SER A 52 1.27 37.74 -5.07
C SER A 52 0.10 38.62 -4.65
N ARG A 53 -0.39 38.38 -3.43
CA ARG A 53 -1.40 39.21 -2.78
C ARG A 53 -1.13 39.27 -1.28
N THR A 54 -1.17 40.47 -0.73
CA THR A 54 -1.01 40.77 0.70
C THR A 54 -2.29 41.42 1.19
N SER A 55 -2.95 40.80 2.16
CA SER A 55 -4.18 41.31 2.75
C SER A 55 -4.00 41.51 4.26
N TRP A 56 -4.26 42.73 4.72
CA TRP A 56 -4.29 43.11 6.14
C TRP A 56 -5.72 43.02 6.65
N LEU A 57 -5.96 42.18 7.64
CA LEU A 57 -7.28 41.86 8.17
C LEU A 57 -7.33 42.21 9.65
N ALA A 58 -8.42 42.80 10.09
CA ALA A 58 -8.63 43.12 11.49
C ALA A 58 -10.04 42.74 11.93
N GLY A 59 -10.18 42.34 13.18
CA GLY A 59 -11.47 42.03 13.78
C GLY A 59 -11.34 41.74 15.26
N GLU A 60 -12.41 41.19 15.82
CA GLU A 60 -12.46 40.75 17.21
C GLU A 60 -12.93 39.30 17.28
N ILE A 61 -12.22 38.47 18.04
CA ILE A 61 -12.63 37.10 18.39
C ILE A 61 -12.63 37.03 19.91
N GLU A 62 -13.74 36.58 20.51
CA GLU A 62 -13.91 36.55 21.97
C GLU A 62 -13.62 37.89 22.68
N ASN A 63 -13.97 39.01 22.04
CA ASN A 63 -13.68 40.39 22.46
C ASN A 63 -12.19 40.76 22.52
N GLN A 64 -11.32 39.95 21.91
CA GLN A 64 -9.89 40.26 21.75
C GLN A 64 -9.65 40.81 20.36
N SER A 65 -8.87 41.90 20.28
CA SER A 65 -8.45 42.44 18.99
C SER A 65 -7.48 41.48 18.32
N ILE A 66 -7.75 41.15 17.06
CA ILE A 66 -6.90 40.29 16.26
C ILE A 66 -6.57 40.99 14.95
N LEU A 67 -5.27 41.02 14.65
CA LEU A 67 -4.76 41.49 13.38
C LEU A 67 -4.12 40.32 12.65
N ILE A 68 -4.38 40.20 11.36
CA ILE A 68 -3.82 39.14 10.51
C ILE A 68 -3.22 39.77 9.27
N VAL A 69 -2.04 39.29 8.88
CA VAL A 69 -1.47 39.50 7.55
C VAL A 69 -1.49 38.17 6.83
N LEU A 70 -2.25 38.09 5.75
CA LEU A 70 -2.23 36.98 4.81
C LEU A 70 -1.40 37.39 3.60
N ASP A 71 -0.24 36.78 3.46
CA ASP A 71 0.57 36.86 2.25
C ASP A 71 0.37 35.58 1.44
N THR A 72 0.06 35.74 0.16
CA THR A 72 -0.05 34.62 -0.78
C THR A 72 0.81 34.87 -1.99
N SER A 73 1.44 33.82 -2.51
CA SER A 73 2.29 33.92 -3.69
C SER A 73 2.14 32.69 -4.57
N LYS A 74 2.23 32.90 -5.88
CA LYS A 74 2.25 31.81 -6.85
C LYS A 74 3.69 31.50 -7.22
N ARG A 75 4.10 30.26 -7.00
CA ARG A 75 5.40 29.74 -7.43
C ARG A 75 5.16 28.46 -8.22
N ASP A 76 5.62 28.47 -9.47
CA ASP A 76 5.33 27.42 -10.45
C ASP A 76 3.81 27.21 -10.63
N GLU A 77 3.29 26.04 -10.27
CA GLU A 77 1.86 25.69 -10.32
C GLU A 77 1.14 25.78 -8.96
N PHE A 78 1.86 26.09 -7.86
CA PHE A 78 1.31 26.10 -6.51
C PHE A 78 1.12 27.50 -5.96
N ASP A 79 0.06 27.63 -5.17
CA ASP A 79 -0.16 28.78 -4.32
C ASP A 79 0.39 28.47 -2.93
N TYR A 80 1.16 29.42 -2.40
CA TYR A 80 1.77 29.37 -1.07
C TYR A 80 1.19 30.48 -0.22
N ALA A 81 1.07 30.25 1.08
CA ALA A 81 0.64 31.26 2.04
C ALA A 81 1.63 31.43 3.20
N SER A 82 1.75 32.67 3.66
CA SER A 82 2.26 33.04 4.98
C SER A 82 1.12 33.70 5.75
N LEU A 83 1.02 33.38 7.04
CA LEU A 83 -0.02 33.89 7.91
C LEU A 83 0.62 34.36 9.20
N ASP A 84 0.69 35.68 9.36
CA ASP A 84 1.15 36.33 10.57
C ASP A 84 -0.07 36.85 11.35
N ILE A 85 -0.07 36.62 12.65
CA ILE A 85 -1.14 37.02 13.55
C ILE A 85 -0.58 37.87 14.68
N TRP A 86 -1.32 38.90 15.05
CA TRP A 86 -1.08 39.66 16.26
C TRP A 86 -2.28 39.51 17.21
N CYS A 87 -2.01 38.98 18.41
CA CYS A 87 -2.98 38.73 19.46
C CYS A 87 -2.23 38.55 20.80
N ASP A 88 -2.87 38.89 21.92
CA ASP A 88 -2.29 38.72 23.27
C ASP A 88 -2.73 37.43 23.99
N VAL A 89 -3.52 36.59 23.32
CA VAL A 89 -4.07 35.35 23.89
C VAL A 89 -3.51 34.16 23.10
N GLU A 90 -2.69 33.36 23.76
CA GLU A 90 -2.04 32.19 23.13
C GLU A 90 -3.06 31.11 22.73
N GLU A 91 -4.12 30.89 23.52
CA GLU A 91 -5.14 29.88 23.22
C GLU A 91 -5.86 30.15 21.88
N LEU A 92 -6.04 31.42 21.53
CA LEU A 92 -6.66 31.82 20.26
C LEU A 92 -5.81 31.42 19.04
N ILE A 93 -4.49 31.27 19.20
CA ILE A 93 -3.60 30.88 18.10
C ILE A 93 -3.91 29.46 17.61
N GLU A 94 -4.09 28.51 18.52
CA GLU A 94 -4.43 27.12 18.17
C GLU A 94 -5.84 27.00 17.59
N GLU A 95 -6.79 27.78 18.08
CA GLU A 95 -8.15 27.81 17.53
C GLU A 95 -8.17 28.35 16.09
N ILE A 96 -7.44 29.44 15.84
CA ILE A 96 -7.31 30.00 14.50
C ILE A 96 -6.61 29.01 13.58
N LEU A 97 -5.50 28.41 14.02
CA LEU A 97 -4.79 27.41 13.23
C LEU A 97 -5.70 26.23 12.89
N THR A 98 -6.50 25.75 13.85
CA THR A 98 -7.49 24.68 13.64
C THR A 98 -8.57 25.08 12.64
N ALA A 99 -9.10 26.30 12.73
CA ALA A 99 -10.10 26.81 11.79
C ALA A 99 -9.53 26.92 10.36
N VAL A 100 -8.29 27.40 10.22
CA VAL A 100 -7.60 27.52 8.92
C VAL A 100 -7.29 26.14 8.34
N ARG A 101 -6.80 25.21 9.17
CA ARG A 101 -6.55 23.80 8.81
C ARG A 101 -7.77 23.09 8.26
N ASN A 102 -8.95 23.36 8.83
CA ASN A 102 -10.21 22.74 8.42
C ASN A 102 -10.93 23.47 7.28
N SER A 103 -10.35 24.58 6.80
CA SER A 103 -10.82 25.31 5.61
C SER A 103 -10.19 24.76 4.32
N ARG A 104 -10.62 25.27 3.17
CA ARG A 104 -10.01 24.90 1.87
C ARG A 104 -8.53 25.28 1.73
N LEU A 105 -8.00 26.18 2.58
CA LEU A 105 -6.56 26.43 2.63
C LEU A 105 -5.80 25.17 3.04
N GLY A 106 -6.39 24.37 3.93
CA GLY A 106 -5.82 23.13 4.45
C GLY A 106 -5.95 21.93 3.53
N ASP A 107 -6.64 22.05 2.37
CA ASP A 107 -6.76 20.93 1.43
C ASP A 107 -5.37 20.50 0.93
N VAL A 108 -5.13 19.18 0.90
CA VAL A 108 -3.89 18.59 0.40
C VAL A 108 -3.87 18.64 -1.14
N ASN A 109 -2.68 18.84 -1.71
CA ASN A 109 -2.50 18.78 -3.16
C ASN A 109 -2.91 17.41 -3.72
N LYS A 110 -3.81 17.43 -4.71
CA LYS A 110 -4.34 16.23 -5.39
C LYS A 110 -3.25 15.32 -5.94
N SER A 111 -2.11 15.89 -6.37
CA SER A 111 -0.99 15.14 -6.93
C SER A 111 -0.38 14.15 -5.93
N CYS A 112 -0.50 14.41 -4.62
CA CYS A 112 -0.09 13.46 -3.56
C CYS A 112 -0.93 12.16 -3.61
N GLY A 113 -2.16 12.23 -4.11
CA GLY A 113 -3.06 11.09 -4.31
C GLY A 113 -2.66 10.15 -5.44
N ASP A 114 -1.74 10.54 -6.32
CA ASP A 114 -1.38 9.78 -7.52
C ASP A 114 0.01 9.10 -7.43
N LEU A 115 0.58 8.98 -6.23
CA LEU A 115 1.87 8.32 -5.99
C LEU A 115 1.80 6.78 -6.04
N ASP A 116 2.72 6.14 -6.73
CA ASP A 116 2.89 4.69 -6.72
C ASP A 116 3.56 4.25 -5.42
N ILE A 117 3.09 3.15 -4.83
CA ILE A 117 3.60 2.60 -3.56
C ILE A 117 4.07 1.17 -3.76
N SER A 118 5.29 0.89 -3.32
CA SER A 118 5.81 -0.46 -3.13
C SER A 118 6.29 -0.66 -1.69
N TRP A 119 6.36 -1.91 -1.23
CA TRP A 119 6.91 -2.23 0.08
C TRP A 119 7.70 -3.54 0.05
N ALA A 120 8.54 -3.76 1.06
CA ALA A 120 9.23 -5.00 1.33
C ALA A 120 9.61 -5.09 2.81
N ILE A 121 9.83 -6.31 3.30
CA ILE A 121 10.53 -6.52 4.57
C ILE A 121 11.98 -6.84 4.25
N ASP A 122 12.88 -6.02 4.76
CA ASP A 122 14.31 -6.24 4.69
C ASP A 122 14.78 -7.01 5.93
N TYR A 123 15.54 -8.09 5.69
CA TYR A 123 16.15 -8.98 6.67
C TYR A 123 17.68 -9.01 6.51
N THR A 124 18.28 -8.03 5.83
CA THR A 124 19.74 -7.98 5.60
C THR A 124 20.53 -7.90 6.91
N ASP A 125 19.95 -7.32 7.97
CA ASP A 125 20.44 -7.46 9.34
C ASP A 125 19.73 -8.66 9.99
N ALA A 126 20.48 -9.73 10.28
CA ALA A 126 19.93 -10.95 10.86
C ALA A 126 19.24 -10.73 12.22
N SER A 127 19.50 -9.58 12.85
CA SER A 127 18.99 -9.19 14.17
C SER A 127 17.68 -8.42 14.08
N ASN A 128 17.43 -7.70 12.98
CA ASN A 128 16.40 -6.67 12.89
C ASN A 128 15.62 -6.78 11.59
N SER A 129 14.29 -6.75 11.68
CA SER A 129 13.41 -6.70 10.51
C SER A 129 12.99 -5.27 10.23
N ARG A 130 13.08 -4.82 8.97
CA ARG A 130 12.71 -3.45 8.59
C ARG A 130 11.63 -3.44 7.52
N LEU A 131 10.54 -2.73 7.78
CA LEU A 131 9.55 -2.40 6.75
C LEU A 131 10.12 -1.28 5.88
N VAL A 132 10.48 -1.61 4.65
CA VAL A 132 10.86 -0.63 3.63
C VAL A 132 9.63 -0.33 2.81
N ILE A 133 9.20 0.93 2.80
CA ILE A 133 8.16 1.41 1.89
C ILE A 133 8.79 2.45 0.99
N SER A 134 8.38 2.40 -0.28
CA SER A 134 8.89 3.28 -1.29
C SER A 134 7.76 3.94 -2.05
N LEU A 135 7.91 5.25 -2.24
CA LEU A 135 7.02 6.10 -3.00
C LEU A 135 7.72 6.48 -4.31
N SER A 136 6.99 6.36 -5.41
CA SER A 136 7.43 6.79 -6.73
C SER A 136 6.30 7.49 -7.48
N ALA A 137 6.62 8.20 -8.54
CA ALA A 137 5.62 8.81 -9.42
C ALA A 137 5.96 8.48 -10.87
N THR A 138 5.04 7.79 -11.55
CA THR A 138 5.17 7.46 -12.98
C THR A 138 4.98 8.69 -13.88
N SER A 139 4.06 9.60 -13.54
CA SER A 139 3.83 10.84 -14.30
C SER A 139 4.90 11.90 -14.07
N GLU A 140 5.38 12.56 -15.13
CA GLU A 140 6.27 13.74 -15.01
C GLU A 140 5.57 14.94 -14.35
N GLU A 141 4.25 15.04 -14.47
CA GLU A 141 3.48 16.15 -13.90
C GLU A 141 3.52 16.09 -12.38
N ILE A 142 3.21 14.93 -11.80
CA ILE A 142 3.27 14.69 -10.34
C ILE A 142 4.67 15.00 -9.79
N ARG A 143 5.71 14.60 -10.52
CA ARG A 143 7.12 14.80 -10.14
C ARG A 143 7.55 16.27 -10.07
N LYS A 144 6.93 17.14 -10.87
CA LYS A 144 7.18 18.60 -10.80
C LYS A 144 6.34 19.26 -9.71
N ASN A 145 5.29 18.57 -9.25
CA ASN A 145 4.17 19.16 -8.55
C ASN A 145 4.10 18.83 -7.05
N VAL A 146 5.07 18.09 -6.52
CA VAL A 146 5.14 17.72 -5.11
C VAL A 146 6.53 18.12 -4.58
N ALA A 147 6.62 19.27 -3.91
CA ALA A 147 7.89 19.78 -3.39
C ALA A 147 8.29 19.12 -2.06
N GLU A 148 7.32 18.94 -1.16
CA GLU A 148 7.49 18.25 0.11
C GLU A 148 6.39 17.20 0.22
N ILE A 149 6.73 16.04 0.80
CA ILE A 149 5.79 15.01 1.18
C ILE A 149 5.91 14.81 2.68
N VAL A 150 4.77 14.93 3.33
CA VAL A 150 4.56 14.47 4.70
C VAL A 150 3.73 13.22 4.61
N PHE A 151 4.19 12.13 5.22
CA PHE A 151 3.38 10.93 5.24
C PHE A 151 3.48 10.19 6.57
N THR A 152 2.37 9.56 6.94
CA THR A 152 2.29 8.72 8.13
C THR A 152 2.01 7.29 7.69
N VAL A 153 2.84 6.37 8.17
CA VAL A 153 2.69 4.93 7.93
C VAL A 153 2.07 4.30 9.15
N ASP A 154 0.90 3.74 8.97
CA ASP A 154 0.19 2.95 9.95
C ASP A 154 0.29 1.46 9.56
N TYR A 155 1.04 0.71 10.36
CA TYR A 155 1.20 -0.73 10.24
C TYR A 155 0.20 -1.44 11.16
N GLN A 156 -0.95 -1.79 10.59
CA GLN A 156 -2.06 -2.50 11.25
C GLN A 156 -2.55 -1.91 12.58
N GLY A 157 -2.36 -0.62 12.84
CA GLY A 157 -2.69 0.03 14.11
C GLY A 157 -1.76 -0.34 15.27
N VAL A 158 -0.71 -1.13 15.02
CA VAL A 158 0.27 -1.54 16.03
C VAL A 158 1.40 -0.50 16.13
N MET A 159 1.73 0.13 15.01
CA MET A 159 2.81 1.09 14.90
C MET A 159 2.44 2.17 13.90
N SER A 160 2.71 3.42 14.26
CA SER A 160 2.51 4.58 13.40
C SER A 160 3.76 5.44 13.41
N GLU A 161 4.30 5.74 12.23
CA GLU A 161 5.49 6.59 12.07
C GLU A 161 5.23 7.69 11.05
N THR A 162 5.54 8.94 11.42
CA THR A 162 5.39 10.11 10.54
C THR A 162 6.75 10.56 10.04
N LEU A 163 6.84 10.72 8.73
CA LEU A 163 8.07 11.02 8.03
C LEU A 163 7.86 12.22 7.10
N LYS A 164 8.93 13.00 6.98
CA LYS A 164 9.05 14.13 6.07
C LYS A 164 10.13 13.87 5.06
N THR A 165 9.84 14.16 3.81
CA THR A 165 10.81 14.04 2.74
C THR A 165 10.50 15.04 1.64
N VAL A 166 11.54 15.53 0.98
CA VAL A 166 11.39 16.29 -0.26
C VAL A 166 11.28 15.27 -1.38
N PHE A 167 10.26 15.38 -2.24
CA PHE A 167 10.21 14.48 -3.39
C PHE A 167 11.41 14.80 -4.28
N PRO A 168 12.31 13.84 -4.55
CA PRO A 168 13.48 14.11 -5.34
C PRO A 168 13.06 14.44 -6.78
N ALA A 169 13.74 15.40 -7.40
CA ALA A 169 13.48 15.76 -8.78
C ALA A 169 13.79 14.57 -9.71
N LYS A 170 12.89 14.24 -10.66
CA LYS A 170 13.01 13.19 -11.73
C LYS A 170 12.49 11.78 -11.34
N GLU A 171 13.02 10.71 -11.95
CA GLU A 171 12.65 9.28 -11.77
C GLU A 171 13.08 8.70 -10.41
N GLU A 172 13.45 9.55 -9.45
CA GLU A 172 13.98 9.12 -8.17
C GLU A 172 12.86 8.56 -7.28
N GLN A 173 13.16 7.47 -6.59
CA GLN A 173 12.25 6.79 -5.67
C GLN A 173 12.63 7.20 -4.25
N VAL A 174 11.66 7.62 -3.45
CA VAL A 174 11.88 7.82 -2.01
C VAL A 174 11.61 6.50 -1.31
N SER A 175 12.58 6.02 -0.55
CA SER A 175 12.40 4.84 0.30
C SER A 175 12.67 5.21 1.74
N PHE A 176 11.86 4.68 2.63
CA PHE A 176 12.02 4.83 4.07
C PHE A 176 11.89 3.46 4.71
N ALA A 177 12.66 3.27 5.77
CA ALA A 177 12.71 2.02 6.51
C ALA A 177 12.22 2.27 7.94
N ILE A 178 11.33 1.41 8.41
CA ILE A 178 10.81 1.44 9.78
C ILE A 178 11.19 0.14 10.46
N GLU A 179 11.74 0.22 11.67
CA GLU A 179 12.15 -0.94 12.45
C GLU A 179 10.91 -1.68 12.98
N LEU A 180 10.88 -3.00 12.78
CA LEU A 180 9.79 -3.88 13.20
C LEU A 180 10.24 -4.82 14.33
N ASP A 181 11.19 -4.40 15.16
CA ASP A 181 11.76 -5.26 16.19
C ASP A 181 10.69 -5.63 17.23
N GLY A 182 10.40 -6.93 17.33
CA GLY A 182 9.31 -7.45 18.17
C GLY A 182 7.90 -7.19 17.64
N ILE A 183 7.75 -6.57 16.46
CA ILE A 183 6.47 -6.29 15.81
C ILE A 183 6.23 -7.32 14.72
N LYS A 184 5.14 -8.08 14.85
CA LYS A 184 4.70 -9.07 13.86
C LYS A 184 3.31 -8.75 13.36
N SER A 185 3.07 -9.05 12.09
CA SER A 185 1.75 -8.90 11.51
C SER A 185 0.83 -10.03 11.95
N GLU A 186 -0.44 -9.67 12.14
CA GLU A 186 -1.49 -10.61 12.45
C GLU A 186 -2.59 -10.54 11.40
N TRP A 187 -2.81 -11.66 10.72
CA TRP A 187 -3.89 -11.82 9.77
C TRP A 187 -5.12 -12.43 10.46
N SER A 188 -6.24 -11.71 10.36
CA SER A 188 -7.53 -12.02 10.99
C SER A 188 -8.41 -13.01 10.19
N GLY A 189 -8.05 -13.30 8.93
CA GLY A 189 -8.87 -14.09 8.01
C GLY A 189 -9.50 -13.29 6.86
N ASN A 190 -9.41 -11.96 6.86
CA ASN A 190 -9.98 -11.10 5.82
C ASN A 190 -8.89 -10.54 4.89
N LEU A 191 -9.08 -10.69 3.58
CA LEU A 191 -8.13 -10.22 2.57
C LEU A 191 -8.22 -8.73 2.27
N GLU A 192 -9.37 -8.12 2.56
CA GLU A 192 -9.63 -6.70 2.27
C GLU A 192 -9.29 -5.79 3.48
N GLU A 193 -8.88 -6.38 4.59
CA GLU A 193 -8.41 -5.61 5.73
C GLU A 193 -7.07 -4.91 5.42
N PRO A 194 -6.87 -3.69 5.96
CA PRO A 194 -5.63 -2.97 5.77
C PRO A 194 -4.45 -3.72 6.39
N PHE A 195 -3.41 -3.93 5.58
CA PHE A 195 -2.10 -4.39 6.04
C PHE A 195 -1.20 -3.19 6.34
N ILE A 196 -1.11 -2.24 5.40
CA ILE A 196 -0.43 -0.94 5.58
C ILE A 196 -1.41 0.15 5.15
N THR A 197 -1.56 1.18 5.99
CA THR A 197 -2.25 2.41 5.62
C THR A 197 -1.23 3.55 5.57
N LEU A 198 -1.24 4.31 4.48
CA LEU A 198 -0.44 5.50 4.30
C LEU A 198 -1.35 6.72 4.25
N TYR A 199 -1.04 7.73 5.05
CA TYR A 199 -1.64 9.05 4.97
C TYR A 199 -0.60 9.96 4.31
N ILE A 200 -0.92 10.58 3.18
CA ILE A 200 0.03 11.34 2.37
C ILE A 200 -0.47 12.79 2.21
N GLY A 201 0.37 13.73 2.59
CA GLY A 201 0.19 15.17 2.50
C GLY A 201 1.38 15.87 1.88
N ASP A 202 1.24 17.18 1.65
CA ASP A 202 2.26 18.08 1.10
C ASP A 202 2.81 19.07 2.15
N SER A 203 2.25 19.06 3.38
CA SER A 203 2.77 19.84 4.50
C SER A 203 2.20 19.36 5.85
N GLU A 204 2.98 19.52 6.91
CA GLU A 204 2.61 19.10 8.28
C GLU A 204 1.57 20.00 8.94
N TRP A 205 1.46 21.25 8.47
CA TRP A 205 0.49 22.16 9.05
C TRP A 205 -0.94 21.75 8.71
N LYS A 206 -1.19 20.88 7.72
CA LYS A 206 -2.54 20.49 7.31
C LYS A 206 -3.13 19.44 8.26
N SER A 207 -4.46 19.37 8.34
CA SER A 207 -5.15 18.36 9.16
C SER A 207 -4.87 16.95 8.62
N PRO A 208 -4.45 15.98 9.46
CA PRO A 208 -4.24 14.58 9.04
C PRO A 208 -5.48 13.95 8.38
N GLU A 209 -6.68 14.40 8.76
CA GLU A 209 -7.96 13.96 8.18
C GLU A 209 -8.10 14.31 6.69
N LEU A 210 -7.39 15.33 6.22
CA LEU A 210 -7.39 15.78 4.83
C LEU A 210 -6.31 15.08 3.98
N PHE A 211 -5.46 14.27 4.60
CA PHE A 211 -4.40 13.56 3.89
C PHE A 211 -5.00 12.50 2.95
N HIS A 212 -4.32 12.28 1.83
CA HIS A 212 -4.68 11.19 0.94
C HIS A 212 -4.38 9.85 1.62
N ARG A 213 -5.44 9.08 1.86
CA ARG A 213 -5.33 7.74 2.43
C ARG A 213 -5.13 6.71 1.33
N LYS A 214 -3.99 6.03 1.34
CA LYS A 214 -3.71 4.87 0.49
C LYS A 214 -3.61 3.61 1.35
N GLN A 215 -4.33 2.57 0.96
CA GLN A 215 -4.38 1.33 1.71
C GLN A 215 -3.85 0.19 0.87
N LEU A 216 -2.85 -0.49 1.40
CA LEU A 216 -2.45 -1.81 0.94
C LEU A 216 -3.20 -2.83 1.80
N THR A 217 -4.19 -3.50 1.23
CA THR A 217 -4.88 -4.63 1.87
C THR A 217 -3.98 -5.85 1.89
N TRP A 218 -4.30 -6.83 2.75
CA TRP A 218 -3.62 -8.15 2.75
C TRP A 218 -3.53 -8.77 1.36
N ARG A 219 -4.59 -8.67 0.55
CA ARG A 219 -4.58 -9.12 -0.85
C ARG A 219 -3.51 -8.40 -1.66
N THR A 220 -3.56 -7.07 -1.71
CA THR A 220 -2.63 -6.29 -2.54
C THR A 220 -1.19 -6.43 -2.08
N ALA A 221 -0.98 -6.51 -0.77
CA ALA A 221 0.33 -6.70 -0.16
C ALA A 221 0.94 -8.04 -0.57
N LEU A 222 0.16 -9.13 -0.46
CA LEU A 222 0.59 -10.46 -0.88
C LEU A 222 0.88 -10.52 -2.39
N ILE A 223 0.03 -9.92 -3.22
CA ILE A 223 0.25 -9.84 -4.68
C ILE A 223 1.59 -9.18 -4.98
N GLN A 224 1.86 -8.01 -4.38
CA GLN A 224 3.11 -7.28 -4.61
C GLN A 224 4.35 -8.10 -4.21
N GLN A 225 4.31 -8.82 -3.08
CA GLN A 225 5.44 -9.67 -2.66
C GLN A 225 5.65 -10.87 -3.59
N ILE A 226 4.56 -11.52 -4.02
CA ILE A 226 4.63 -12.63 -4.97
C ILE A 226 5.18 -12.12 -6.32
N GLU A 227 4.63 -11.03 -6.86
CA GLU A 227 5.10 -10.44 -8.12
C GLU A 227 6.59 -10.05 -8.05
N SER A 228 7.02 -9.39 -6.96
CA SER A 228 8.41 -9.00 -6.76
C SER A 228 9.36 -10.20 -6.80
N LYS A 229 8.98 -11.33 -6.17
CA LYS A 229 9.77 -12.55 -6.16
C LYS A 229 9.80 -13.25 -7.52
N LEU A 230 8.64 -13.36 -8.17
CA LEU A 230 8.50 -14.00 -9.48
C LEU A 230 9.16 -13.18 -10.60
N ALA A 231 9.18 -11.85 -10.52
CA ALA A 231 9.87 -10.98 -11.47
C ALA A 231 11.39 -11.20 -11.48
N LYS A 232 11.96 -11.62 -10.35
CA LYS A 232 13.37 -12.05 -10.24
C LYS A 232 13.62 -13.46 -10.79
N GLY A 233 12.58 -14.13 -11.30
CA GLY A 233 12.64 -15.51 -11.79
C GLY A 233 12.69 -16.56 -10.68
N THR A 234 12.39 -16.17 -9.43
CA THR A 234 12.44 -17.05 -8.25
C THR A 234 11.03 -17.37 -7.76
N ARG A 235 10.82 -18.59 -7.26
CA ARG A 235 9.56 -19.06 -6.66
C ARG A 235 9.78 -19.38 -5.19
N PHE A 236 8.72 -19.37 -4.39
CA PHE A 236 8.78 -19.73 -2.97
C PHE A 236 9.09 -21.22 -2.80
N THR A 237 9.91 -21.64 -1.84
CA THR A 237 10.10 -23.08 -1.58
C THR A 237 9.00 -23.68 -0.72
N ASP A 238 8.53 -22.94 0.27
CA ASP A 238 7.44 -23.29 1.17
C ASP A 238 6.78 -22.03 1.79
N PHE A 239 5.77 -22.23 2.63
CA PHE A 239 5.02 -21.14 3.27
C PHE A 239 5.81 -20.39 4.36
N SER A 240 6.95 -20.89 4.83
CA SER A 240 7.82 -20.17 5.77
C SER A 240 8.36 -18.91 5.10
N GLU A 241 8.75 -19.00 3.82
CA GLU A 241 9.19 -17.84 3.06
C GLU A 241 8.05 -16.83 2.82
N VAL A 242 6.80 -17.30 2.71
CA VAL A 242 5.62 -16.40 2.65
C VAL A 242 5.42 -15.72 4.00
N SER A 243 5.56 -16.47 5.10
CA SER A 243 5.50 -15.91 6.45
C SER A 243 6.56 -14.84 6.66
N GLU A 244 7.78 -15.06 6.18
CA GLU A 244 8.89 -14.11 6.26
C GLU A 244 8.57 -12.84 5.46
N VAL A 245 8.22 -12.93 4.17
CA VAL A 245 7.97 -11.71 3.37
C VAL A 245 6.74 -10.93 3.84
N MET A 246 5.79 -11.58 4.51
CA MET A 246 4.61 -10.93 5.10
C MET A 246 4.81 -10.52 6.57
N ASN A 247 5.97 -10.81 7.17
CA ASN A 247 6.30 -10.60 8.58
C ASN A 247 5.26 -11.19 9.56
N LEU A 248 4.68 -12.34 9.23
CA LEU A 248 3.61 -12.96 10.03
C LEU A 248 4.14 -13.50 11.37
N ASP A 249 3.31 -13.37 12.41
CA ASP A 249 3.61 -13.91 13.73
C ASP A 249 3.84 -15.43 13.74
N THR A 250 4.74 -15.87 14.61
CA THR A 250 5.65 -16.98 14.37
C THR A 250 5.20 -18.34 14.87
N ASN A 251 4.04 -18.48 15.51
CA ASN A 251 3.67 -19.79 16.05
C ASN A 251 2.22 -20.23 15.85
N PRO A 252 1.97 -21.23 14.98
CA PRO A 252 2.84 -21.72 13.90
C PRO A 252 2.76 -20.80 12.66
N SER A 253 3.85 -20.09 12.35
CA SER A 253 4.02 -19.17 11.19
C SER A 253 3.49 -19.75 9.87
N ASN A 254 3.80 -21.02 9.64
CA ASN A 254 3.44 -21.75 8.42
C ASN A 254 1.91 -21.87 8.26
N GLU A 255 1.15 -22.06 9.34
CA GLU A 255 -0.31 -22.21 9.26
C GLU A 255 -1.00 -20.90 8.88
N LYS A 256 -0.58 -19.76 9.46
CA LYS A 256 -1.11 -18.43 9.11
C LYS A 256 -0.77 -18.09 7.65
N ALA A 257 0.48 -18.30 7.22
CA ALA A 257 0.90 -18.05 5.84
C ALA A 257 0.18 -18.96 4.83
N ARG A 258 0.02 -20.25 5.15
CA ARG A 258 -0.74 -21.21 4.36
C ARG A 258 -2.21 -20.80 4.23
N SER A 259 -2.83 -20.39 5.33
CA SER A 259 -4.22 -19.97 5.36
C SER A 259 -4.45 -18.66 4.59
N LEU A 260 -3.53 -17.69 4.72
CA LEU A 260 -3.54 -16.44 3.95
C LEU A 260 -3.45 -16.73 2.45
N PHE A 261 -2.47 -17.53 2.03
CA PHE A 261 -2.29 -17.90 0.62
C PHE A 261 -3.49 -18.67 0.08
N LEU A 262 -4.06 -19.58 0.88
CA LEU A 262 -5.24 -20.33 0.51
C LEU A 262 -6.46 -19.42 0.33
N ALA A 263 -6.70 -18.51 1.27
CA ALA A 263 -7.78 -17.53 1.16
C ALA A 263 -7.61 -16.69 -0.11
N PHE A 264 -6.38 -16.23 -0.39
CA PHE A 264 -6.04 -15.53 -1.61
C PHE A 264 -6.40 -16.35 -2.86
N CYS A 265 -5.97 -17.62 -2.96
CA CYS A 265 -6.33 -18.47 -4.09
C CYS A 265 -7.84 -18.63 -4.21
N LEU A 266 -8.53 -18.99 -3.12
CA LEU A 266 -9.97 -19.27 -3.13
C LEU A 266 -10.84 -18.03 -3.38
N ALA A 267 -10.30 -16.83 -3.18
CA ALA A 267 -10.97 -15.59 -3.55
C ALA A 267 -11.05 -15.38 -5.08
N HIS A 268 -10.28 -16.13 -5.87
CA HIS A 268 -10.36 -16.12 -7.33
C HIS A 268 -11.44 -17.12 -7.78
N GLN A 269 -12.58 -16.58 -8.20
CA GLN A 269 -13.67 -17.38 -8.72
C GLN A 269 -13.39 -17.79 -10.18
N VAL A 270 -13.89 -18.97 -10.56
CA VAL A 270 -13.84 -19.48 -11.93
C VAL A 270 -15.29 -19.68 -12.37
N GLU A 271 -15.73 -18.95 -13.38
CA GLU A 271 -17.08 -19.06 -13.92
C GLU A 271 -17.30 -20.46 -14.54
N GLY A 272 -18.52 -20.99 -14.44
CA GLY A 272 -18.93 -22.22 -15.13
C GLY A 272 -19.09 -23.49 -14.29
N CYS A 273 -18.83 -23.47 -12.99
CA CYS A 273 -18.97 -24.66 -12.13
C CYS A 273 -20.45 -24.91 -11.72
N LYS A 274 -21.26 -25.48 -12.64
CA LYS A 274 -22.73 -25.70 -12.49
C LYS A 274 -23.18 -26.72 -11.43
N SER A 275 -22.27 -27.46 -10.78
CA SER A 275 -22.61 -28.42 -9.72
C SER A 275 -21.57 -28.41 -8.59
N GLN A 276 -21.95 -28.81 -7.37
CA GLN A 276 -21.05 -28.81 -6.20
C GLN A 276 -19.76 -29.60 -6.43
N ARG A 277 -19.86 -30.79 -7.05
CA ARG A 277 -18.68 -31.63 -7.35
C ARG A 277 -17.74 -30.99 -8.37
N VAL A 278 -18.31 -30.26 -9.33
CA VAL A 278 -17.53 -29.46 -10.29
C VAL A 278 -16.94 -28.24 -9.58
N SER A 279 -17.66 -27.61 -8.65
CA SER A 279 -17.18 -26.49 -7.83
C SER A 279 -15.97 -26.88 -6.98
N ASP A 280 -16.03 -27.98 -6.22
CA ASP A 280 -14.89 -28.43 -5.42
C ASP A 280 -13.70 -28.81 -6.30
N TYR A 281 -13.96 -29.40 -7.48
CA TYR A 281 -12.91 -29.64 -8.48
C TYR A 281 -12.26 -28.33 -8.93
N CYS A 282 -13.05 -27.35 -9.36
CA CYS A 282 -12.57 -26.04 -9.79
C CYS A 282 -11.73 -25.39 -8.69
N ARG A 283 -12.21 -25.39 -7.44
CA ARG A 283 -11.51 -24.82 -6.28
C ARG A 283 -10.18 -25.51 -6.00
N ARG A 284 -10.12 -26.85 -6.07
CA ARG A 284 -8.85 -27.57 -5.97
C ARG A 284 -7.88 -27.17 -7.08
N CYS A 285 -8.36 -27.04 -8.31
CA CYS A 285 -7.52 -26.61 -9.43
C CYS A 285 -7.02 -25.17 -9.25
N VAL A 286 -7.85 -24.24 -8.78
CA VAL A 286 -7.42 -22.86 -8.43
C VAL A 286 -6.25 -22.89 -7.43
N VAL A 287 -6.40 -23.65 -6.35
CA VAL A 287 -5.35 -23.78 -5.32
C VAL A 287 -4.07 -24.39 -5.90
N LEU A 288 -4.18 -25.49 -6.65
CA LEU A 288 -3.01 -26.13 -7.25
C LEU A 288 -2.32 -25.25 -8.29
N SER A 289 -3.07 -24.53 -9.12
CA SER A 289 -2.52 -23.58 -10.08
C SER A 289 -1.74 -22.47 -9.38
N GLY A 290 -2.32 -21.85 -8.34
CA GLY A 290 -1.62 -20.87 -7.52
C GLY A 290 -0.34 -21.44 -6.92
N LEU A 291 -0.39 -22.65 -6.36
CA LEU A 291 0.79 -23.30 -5.78
C LEU A 291 1.89 -23.56 -6.82
N VAL A 292 1.57 -24.11 -7.99
CA VAL A 292 2.58 -24.45 -9.00
C VAL A 292 3.18 -23.19 -9.66
N ILE A 293 2.40 -22.12 -9.79
CA ILE A 293 2.89 -20.81 -10.25
C ILE A 293 3.83 -20.19 -9.23
N CYS A 294 3.43 -20.14 -7.96
CA CYS A 294 4.12 -19.37 -6.93
C CYS A 294 5.26 -20.13 -6.24
N PHE A 295 5.20 -21.47 -6.17
CA PHE A 295 6.12 -22.28 -5.40
C PHE A 295 6.97 -23.22 -6.26
N ASN A 296 8.10 -23.67 -5.71
CA ASN A 296 8.98 -24.71 -6.25
C ASN A 296 9.57 -25.55 -5.11
N PRO A 297 8.78 -26.44 -4.48
CA PRO A 297 9.23 -27.18 -3.32
C PRO A 297 10.37 -28.15 -3.66
N PRO A 298 11.37 -28.33 -2.78
CA PRO A 298 12.53 -29.20 -3.04
C PRO A 298 12.17 -30.67 -3.32
N ARG A 299 11.04 -31.14 -2.77
CA ARG A 299 10.52 -32.51 -2.94
C ARG A 299 9.68 -32.69 -4.21
N GLY A 300 9.58 -31.68 -5.07
CA GLY A 300 8.80 -31.74 -6.31
C GLY A 300 7.32 -32.02 -6.06
N LEU A 301 6.72 -32.93 -6.83
CA LEU A 301 5.29 -33.31 -6.70
C LEU A 301 4.89 -33.72 -5.27
N SER A 302 5.74 -34.43 -4.55
CA SER A 302 5.47 -34.81 -3.15
C SER A 302 5.44 -33.59 -2.23
N GLY A 303 6.25 -32.57 -2.50
CA GLY A 303 6.25 -31.32 -1.73
C GLY A 303 4.95 -30.53 -1.92
N TYR A 304 4.44 -30.43 -3.15
CA TYR A 304 3.12 -29.83 -3.38
C TYR A 304 2.00 -30.58 -2.64
N LEU A 305 2.06 -31.92 -2.62
CA LEU A 305 1.11 -32.74 -1.90
C LEU A 305 1.19 -32.49 -0.37
N GLU A 306 2.40 -32.38 0.18
CA GLU A 306 2.63 -32.00 1.58
C GLU A 306 2.07 -30.60 1.89
N MET A 307 2.17 -29.64 0.97
CA MET A 307 1.61 -28.29 1.15
C MET A 307 0.07 -28.26 1.19
N VAL A 308 -0.62 -29.23 0.59
CA VAL A 308 -2.09 -29.32 0.62
C VAL A 308 -2.64 -30.36 1.61
N CYS A 309 -1.86 -31.39 1.96
CA CYS A 309 -2.27 -32.49 2.85
C CYS A 309 -1.48 -32.59 4.15
N GLY A 310 -0.48 -31.72 4.37
CA GLY A 310 0.40 -31.79 5.53
C GLY A 310 -0.32 -31.56 6.86
N PRO A 311 0.36 -31.83 7.99
CA PRO A 311 -0.18 -31.59 9.33
C PRO A 311 -0.77 -30.19 9.44
N SER A 312 -1.88 -30.06 10.18
CA SER A 312 -2.60 -28.78 10.34
C SER A 312 -3.08 -28.18 9.01
N ALA A 313 -3.55 -29.02 8.08
CA ALA A 313 -4.25 -28.50 6.91
C ALA A 313 -5.48 -27.69 7.35
N PRO A 314 -5.67 -26.45 6.82
CA PRO A 314 -6.90 -25.71 7.08
C PRO A 314 -8.12 -26.58 6.75
N LEU A 315 -9.18 -26.48 7.57
CA LEU A 315 -10.41 -27.25 7.42
C LEU A 315 -10.99 -27.13 6.00
N GLU A 316 -10.79 -25.99 5.35
CA GLU A 316 -11.16 -25.72 3.98
C GLU A 316 -10.50 -26.69 2.99
N LEU A 317 -9.21 -27.03 3.16
CA LEU A 317 -8.52 -28.01 2.29
C LEU A 317 -8.99 -29.44 2.55
N GLU A 318 -9.24 -29.79 3.82
CA GLU A 318 -9.75 -31.10 4.20
C GLU A 318 -11.13 -31.36 3.58
N ARG A 319 -11.99 -30.33 3.56
CA ARG A 319 -13.31 -30.37 2.90
C ARG A 319 -13.21 -30.45 1.38
N LEU A 320 -12.16 -29.86 0.79
CA LEU A 320 -11.97 -29.85 -0.66
C LEU A 320 -11.46 -31.20 -1.19
N GLY A 321 -10.75 -32.02 -0.42
CA GLY A 321 -10.33 -33.33 -0.91
C GLY A 321 -9.40 -34.11 0.01
N THR A 322 -9.25 -35.40 -0.29
CA THR A 322 -8.30 -36.31 0.36
C THR A 322 -6.96 -36.32 -0.38
N GLU A 323 -5.91 -36.84 0.25
CA GLU A 323 -4.58 -37.02 -0.37
C GLU A 323 -4.67 -37.68 -1.76
N ARG A 324 -5.52 -38.70 -1.91
CA ARG A 324 -5.76 -39.35 -3.20
C ARG A 324 -6.26 -38.37 -4.25
N THR A 325 -7.28 -37.57 -3.92
CA THR A 325 -7.83 -36.61 -4.88
C THR A 325 -6.85 -35.49 -5.22
N TRP A 326 -6.07 -34.99 -4.26
CA TRP A 326 -5.04 -33.98 -4.53
C TRP A 326 -3.93 -34.54 -5.44
N ARG A 327 -3.49 -35.77 -5.18
CA ARG A 327 -2.53 -36.49 -6.03
C ARG A 327 -3.05 -36.70 -7.45
N ASP A 328 -4.32 -37.05 -7.61
CA ASP A 328 -4.95 -37.23 -8.93
C ASP A 328 -4.97 -35.92 -9.74
N HIS A 329 -5.32 -34.79 -9.10
CA HIS A 329 -5.31 -33.48 -9.78
C HIS A 329 -3.90 -32.95 -10.07
N LEU A 330 -2.94 -33.14 -9.15
CA LEU A 330 -1.53 -32.83 -9.39
C LEU A 330 -0.97 -33.63 -10.57
N THR A 331 -1.34 -34.91 -10.66
CA THR A 331 -0.97 -35.76 -11.81
C THR A 331 -1.60 -35.23 -13.10
N GLY A 332 -2.87 -34.79 -13.04
CA GLY A 332 -3.54 -34.14 -14.17
C GLY A 332 -2.80 -32.90 -14.67
N LEU A 333 -2.32 -32.04 -13.76
CA LEU A 333 -1.49 -30.88 -14.10
C LEU A 333 -0.19 -31.31 -14.80
N VAL A 334 0.52 -32.30 -14.25
CA VAL A 334 1.76 -32.83 -14.84
C VAL A 334 1.56 -33.35 -16.26
N THR A 335 0.43 -34.02 -16.51
CA THR A 335 0.18 -34.68 -17.80
C THR A 335 -0.42 -33.76 -18.86
N SER A 336 -1.14 -32.72 -18.46
CA SER A 336 -2.03 -31.96 -19.36
C SER A 336 -1.75 -30.45 -19.40
N ALA A 337 -0.95 -29.91 -18.48
CA ALA A 337 -0.62 -28.49 -18.48
C ALA A 337 0.49 -28.17 -19.48
N HIS A 338 0.19 -27.47 -20.57
CA HIS A 338 1.21 -26.94 -21.48
C HIS A 338 2.04 -25.81 -20.85
N ASP A 339 1.50 -25.17 -19.82
CA ASP A 339 2.18 -24.08 -19.10
C ASP A 339 3.32 -24.58 -18.20
N PHE A 340 3.41 -25.90 -17.95
CA PHE A 340 4.43 -26.51 -17.10
C PHE A 340 5.04 -27.77 -17.72
N GLN A 341 6.37 -27.85 -17.71
CA GLN A 341 7.08 -29.07 -18.12
C GLN A 341 7.56 -29.85 -16.89
N PRO A 342 7.29 -31.17 -16.82
CA PRO A 342 7.87 -32.02 -15.81
C PRO A 342 9.36 -32.22 -16.07
N THR A 343 10.20 -31.78 -15.14
CA THR A 343 11.66 -31.92 -15.24
C THR A 343 12.19 -32.73 -14.04
N PRO A 344 12.92 -33.83 -14.27
CA PRO A 344 13.61 -34.53 -13.20
C PRO A 344 14.69 -33.64 -12.58
N VAL A 345 14.76 -33.59 -11.25
CA VAL A 345 15.80 -32.84 -10.55
C VAL A 345 17.13 -33.61 -10.59
N GLU A 346 18.17 -32.98 -11.13
CA GLU A 346 19.54 -33.45 -10.94
C GLU A 346 19.99 -33.16 -9.49
N ILE A 347 19.97 -34.18 -8.63
CA ILE A 347 20.52 -34.03 -7.27
C ILE A 347 22.06 -33.96 -7.38
N ARG A 348 22.60 -32.74 -7.44
CA ARG A 348 24.06 -32.52 -7.39
C ARG A 348 24.54 -32.59 -5.94
N GLY A 349 24.92 -33.79 -5.49
CA GLY A 349 25.50 -34.02 -4.16
C GLY A 349 26.05 -35.43 -3.98
N LYS A 350 27.20 -35.57 -3.31
CA LYS A 350 27.84 -36.87 -3.01
C LYS A 350 26.88 -37.76 -2.21
N LYS A 351 26.61 -38.94 -2.77
CA LYS A 351 25.87 -40.08 -2.19
C LYS A 351 25.94 -40.16 -0.65
N LYS A 352 24.77 -40.15 0.00
CA LYS A 352 24.52 -40.99 1.19
C LYS A 352 23.16 -41.69 1.11
N SER A 353 23.24 -42.95 0.68
CA SER A 353 22.50 -44.11 1.22
C SER A 353 20.99 -43.99 1.52
N ARG A 354 20.15 -43.71 0.53
CA ARG A 354 18.76 -44.23 0.49
C ARG A 354 18.42 -44.61 -0.95
N GLY A 355 17.99 -45.87 -1.15
CA GLY A 355 17.43 -46.58 -2.33
C GLY A 355 17.37 -45.93 -3.73
N PRO A 356 17.19 -46.74 -4.81
CA PRO A 356 17.01 -46.22 -6.16
C PRO A 356 15.60 -45.62 -6.31
N GLY A 357 15.39 -44.45 -5.72
CA GLY A 357 14.19 -43.64 -5.96
C GLY A 357 14.33 -42.86 -7.27
N ARG A 358 13.25 -42.77 -8.06
CA ARG A 358 13.19 -41.81 -9.17
C ARG A 358 13.45 -40.41 -8.61
N PRO A 359 14.29 -39.58 -9.25
CA PRO A 359 14.53 -38.22 -8.79
C PRO A 359 13.21 -37.44 -8.67
N PRO A 360 13.09 -36.50 -7.73
CA PRO A 360 11.92 -35.64 -7.62
C PRO A 360 11.62 -34.99 -8.97
N THR A 361 10.35 -34.93 -9.35
CA THR A 361 9.91 -34.24 -10.57
C THR A 361 9.44 -32.85 -10.18
N GLN A 362 10.06 -31.82 -10.76
CA GLN A 362 9.63 -30.43 -10.64
C GLN A 362 8.73 -30.05 -11.81
N LEU A 363 7.86 -29.07 -11.58
CA LEU A 363 7.05 -28.42 -12.61
C LEU A 363 7.70 -27.08 -12.93
N LEU A 364 8.38 -26.99 -14.07
CA LEU A 364 9.00 -25.75 -14.54
C LEU A 364 8.04 -25.04 -15.49
N PRO A 365 7.75 -23.75 -15.27
CA PRO A 365 6.87 -23.00 -16.15
C PRO A 365 7.53 -22.78 -17.51
N THR A 366 6.75 -22.89 -18.59
CA THR A 366 7.22 -22.69 -19.98
C THR A 366 7.25 -21.22 -20.39
N ILE A 367 6.53 -20.37 -19.67
CA ILE A 367 6.57 -18.91 -19.78
C ILE A 367 7.01 -18.30 -18.43
N PRO A 368 7.44 -17.03 -18.38
CA PRO A 368 7.87 -16.41 -17.13
C PRO A 368 6.80 -16.53 -16.02
N PRO A 369 7.16 -16.99 -14.80
CA PRO A 369 6.20 -17.22 -13.71
C PRO A 369 5.34 -15.99 -13.37
N VAL A 370 5.93 -14.79 -13.45
CA VAL A 370 5.22 -13.52 -13.19
C VAL A 370 4.07 -13.29 -14.18
N ASN A 371 4.21 -13.73 -15.44
CA ASN A 371 3.16 -13.60 -16.43
C ASN A 371 2.01 -14.56 -16.12
N LEU A 372 2.31 -15.81 -15.75
CA LEU A 372 1.31 -16.77 -15.29
C LEU A 372 0.57 -16.27 -14.05
N PHE A 373 1.27 -15.63 -13.13
CA PHE A 373 0.66 -15.08 -11.92
C PHE A 373 -0.29 -13.92 -12.23
N ARG A 374 0.10 -13.01 -13.13
CA ARG A 374 -0.78 -11.93 -13.62
C ARG A 374 -2.01 -12.47 -14.33
N ASP A 375 -1.84 -13.50 -15.17
CA ASP A 375 -2.95 -14.18 -15.83
C ASP A 375 -3.86 -14.87 -14.81
N PHE A 376 -3.30 -15.47 -13.75
CA PHE A 376 -4.05 -16.09 -12.66
C PHE A 376 -4.90 -15.08 -11.89
N ILE A 377 -4.37 -13.89 -11.62
CA ILE A 377 -5.10 -12.81 -10.94
C ILE A 377 -6.21 -12.25 -11.83
N ASN A 378 -5.87 -11.94 -13.09
CA ASN A 378 -6.78 -11.21 -13.99
C ASN A 378 -7.79 -12.10 -14.71
N SER A 379 -7.49 -13.39 -14.88
CA SER A 379 -8.28 -14.33 -15.67
C SER A 379 -7.99 -15.78 -15.23
N PRO A 380 -8.32 -16.16 -13.97
CA PRO A 380 -7.98 -17.47 -13.41
C PRO A 380 -8.49 -18.64 -14.27
N GLU A 381 -9.60 -18.46 -14.97
CA GLU A 381 -10.21 -19.44 -15.86
C GLU A 381 -9.31 -19.86 -17.03
N LYS A 382 -8.52 -18.93 -17.58
CA LYS A 382 -7.60 -19.23 -18.69
C LYS A 382 -6.56 -20.27 -18.31
N ILE A 383 -6.23 -20.33 -17.02
CA ILE A 383 -5.27 -21.26 -16.43
C ILE A 383 -6.03 -22.48 -15.92
N VAL A 384 -7.03 -22.28 -15.06
CA VAL A 384 -7.75 -23.34 -14.36
C VAL A 384 -8.59 -24.21 -15.29
N CYS A 385 -9.26 -23.64 -16.29
CA CYS A 385 -10.11 -24.41 -17.22
C CYS A 385 -9.30 -25.35 -18.11
N ARG A 386 -8.04 -25.02 -18.43
CA ARG A 386 -7.11 -25.95 -19.11
C ARG A 386 -6.81 -27.19 -18.27
N TYR A 387 -7.00 -27.09 -16.96
CA TYR A 387 -6.76 -28.16 -15.99
C TYR A 387 -8.06 -28.82 -15.51
N CYS A 388 -9.21 -28.22 -15.83
CA CYS A 388 -10.53 -28.75 -15.53
C CYS A 388 -11.03 -29.67 -16.64
N LYS A 389 -11.11 -30.97 -16.34
CA LYS A 389 -11.76 -32.00 -17.19
C LYS A 389 -13.24 -31.73 -17.49
N PHE A 390 -13.81 -30.66 -16.92
CA PHE A 390 -15.20 -30.22 -17.12
C PHE A 390 -15.34 -29.13 -18.18
N SER A 391 -14.26 -28.70 -18.84
CA SER A 391 -14.38 -27.98 -20.12
C SER A 391 -14.87 -28.96 -21.19
N ASN A 392 -16.18 -29.23 -21.15
CA ASN A 392 -16.87 -29.88 -22.25
C ASN A 392 -16.89 -28.92 -23.44
N GLU A 393 -15.78 -28.90 -24.17
CA GLU A 393 -15.86 -29.01 -25.62
C GLU A 393 -15.71 -30.49 -25.98
N VAL A 394 -16.82 -31.21 -25.80
CA VAL A 394 -17.41 -31.88 -26.96
C VAL A 394 -18.41 -30.88 -27.52
N SER A 395 -18.00 -30.03 -28.47
CA SER A 395 -18.85 -29.36 -29.46
C SER A 395 -18.01 -28.71 -30.57
N ARG A 396 -17.35 -29.60 -31.36
CA ARG A 396 -16.70 -29.42 -32.69
C ARG A 396 -15.22 -29.15 -32.74
#